data_AF-A0A8F8STD2-F1
#
_entry.id   AF-A0A8F8STD2-F1
#
_cell.length_a   1.000
_cell.length_b   1.000
_cell.length_c   1.000
_cell.angle_alpha   90.00
_cell.angle_beta   90.00
_cell.angle_gamma   90.00
#
_symmetry.space_group_name_H-M   'P 1'
#
loop_
_entity.id
_entity.type
_entity.pdbx_description
1 polymer ?
#
loop_
_entity_poly.entity_id
_entity_poly.type
_entity_poly.pdbx_seq_one_letter_code
_entity_poly.pdbx_strand_id
1 'polypeptide(L)'
;ERANISVWDKIAVWVKVLLYEQNLTFYSTYLETLNQAINYPLLREVRDNLISNVITSSVIFFWANNNLIKDNSAVASLRSKENNHHHCTEELYKWFVGFSDAESMFSISPIINNKNTKIEGFSFKFKIGLHKDDLDALNYIKSKLDIGYVYAYKDTQTFIVSNKEGINKLIYIFDKYPLNTSKYLDYICFKKAFILYDEKEKLTEELISQILELKHEMNTKRLDFSMPINYQILISKSWLLGFIEGDGSFSLARNTMEPVFSIKLTEKQLPVLIKIKEYLGNNLGLDFYSIHKLKCSQIITISSEKAIGNSKSLVTLMIKNVHLLNNYLIPYLSCEVFRTKKGQDFIDLKIICNAIYNGAQFKEELKSLILKLSYTMNNYILSTYSGSVESFSEDEGYLLINATPSIEHLSDGRQRDIVTKKVIHRRSSSSVYEIILPSGVVLIKGNLSEAAKIVGIGFNTLKKRMYVERLEGYSVEYKGHKIKRIAVFYPLKS
;
A
#
# COMPACT_ATOMS: atom_id res chain seq x y z
N GLU A 1 37.62 47.83 -26.62
CA GLU A 1 36.16 47.64 -26.85
C GLU A 1 35.54 47.00 -25.61
N ARG A 2 35.33 47.76 -24.53
CA ARG A 2 34.00 48.09 -23.98
C ARG A 2 32.84 47.24 -24.52
N ALA A 3 32.59 46.10 -23.89
CA ALA A 3 31.23 45.57 -23.78
C ALA A 3 30.63 46.11 -22.46
N ASN A 4 29.60 46.95 -22.60
CA ASN A 4 28.75 47.41 -21.52
C ASN A 4 28.05 46.21 -20.89
N ILE A 5 28.67 45.60 -19.88
CA ILE A 5 27.95 44.74 -18.94
C ILE A 5 26.99 45.65 -18.17
N SER A 6 25.70 45.38 -18.28
CA SER A 6 24.67 46.23 -17.72
C SER A 6 24.82 46.28 -16.19
N VAL A 7 24.36 47.39 -15.59
CA VAL A 7 24.30 47.53 -14.13
C VAL A 7 23.55 46.35 -13.50
N TRP A 8 22.59 45.76 -14.22
CA TRP A 8 21.79 44.61 -13.80
C TRP A 8 22.57 43.30 -13.74
N ASP A 9 23.49 43.07 -14.68
CA ASP A 9 24.34 41.87 -14.67
C ASP A 9 25.33 41.90 -13.51
N LYS A 10 25.82 43.11 -13.16
CA LYS A 10 26.69 43.30 -11.97
C LYS A 10 25.91 43.08 -10.67
N ILE A 11 24.67 43.54 -10.59
CA ILE A 11 23.79 43.33 -9.42
C ILE A 11 23.41 41.85 -9.28
N ALA A 12 23.12 41.14 -10.38
CA ALA A 12 22.79 39.72 -10.35
C ALA A 12 23.97 38.84 -9.91
N VAL A 13 25.18 39.20 -10.33
CA VAL A 13 26.41 38.53 -9.86
C VAL A 13 26.66 38.82 -8.37
N TRP A 14 26.44 40.05 -7.92
CA TRP A 14 26.62 40.43 -6.51
C TRP A 14 25.63 39.73 -5.58
N VAL A 15 24.37 39.58 -5.99
CA VAL A 15 23.33 38.83 -5.26
C VAL A 15 23.64 37.33 -5.23
N LYS A 16 24.16 36.74 -6.31
CA LYS A 16 24.59 35.33 -6.33
C LYS A 16 25.77 35.05 -5.39
N VAL A 17 26.74 35.96 -5.30
CA VAL A 17 27.89 35.82 -4.39
C VAL A 17 27.46 35.90 -2.93
N LEU A 18 26.60 36.87 -2.58
CA LEU A 18 26.03 37.01 -1.23
C LEU A 18 25.19 35.80 -0.77
N LEU A 19 24.47 35.16 -1.70
CA LEU A 19 23.66 33.97 -1.41
C LEU A 19 24.51 32.70 -1.25
N TYR A 20 25.65 32.62 -1.95
CA TYR A 20 26.58 31.50 -1.86
C TYR A 20 27.38 31.52 -0.55
N GLU A 21 27.72 32.71 -0.03
CA GLU A 21 28.46 32.87 1.22
C GLU A 21 27.62 32.61 2.49
N GLN A 22 26.28 32.62 2.42
CA GLN A 22 25.39 32.49 3.60
C GLN A 22 24.68 31.13 3.77
N ASN A 23 24.89 30.16 2.88
CA ASN A 23 24.47 28.76 3.06
C ASN A 23 22.96 28.56 3.43
N LEU A 24 22.06 29.39 2.88
CA LEU A 24 20.62 29.34 3.15
C LEU A 24 19.88 28.44 2.15
N THR A 25 19.20 27.40 2.66
CA THR A 25 18.31 26.51 1.90
C THR A 25 16.92 27.10 1.68
N PHE A 26 16.28 26.62 0.60
CA PHE A 26 15.15 27.22 -0.11
C PHE A 26 13.78 27.20 0.62
N TYR A 27 12.95 28.22 0.30
CA TYR A 27 11.53 28.48 0.62
C TYR A 27 11.20 29.27 1.91
N SER A 28 10.37 30.31 1.73
CA SER A 28 9.80 31.32 2.65
C SER A 28 10.54 32.66 2.78
N THR A 29 11.87 32.70 2.93
CA THR A 29 12.61 33.96 3.19
C THR A 29 12.85 34.85 1.97
N TYR A 30 12.62 34.37 0.75
CA TYR A 30 12.90 35.11 -0.49
C TYR A 30 11.98 36.33 -0.70
N LEU A 31 10.70 36.24 -0.34
CA LEU A 31 9.71 37.29 -0.62
C LEU A 31 9.64 38.37 0.47
N GLU A 32 10.02 38.07 1.71
CA GLU A 32 10.14 39.08 2.77
C GLU A 32 11.29 40.05 2.48
N THR A 33 12.42 39.55 2.01
CA THR A 33 13.58 40.37 1.62
C THR A 33 13.28 41.21 0.37
N LEU A 34 12.52 40.68 -0.59
CA LEU A 34 12.05 41.42 -1.78
C LEU A 34 11.02 42.50 -1.43
N ASN A 35 10.20 42.29 -0.41
CA ASN A 35 9.24 43.28 0.10
C ASN A 35 9.91 44.41 0.90
N GLN A 36 11.07 44.18 1.51
CA GLN A 36 11.85 45.27 2.13
C GLN A 36 12.53 46.18 1.08
N ALA A 37 12.66 45.73 -0.16
CA ALA A 37 13.25 46.47 -1.27
C ALA A 37 12.29 47.53 -1.89
N ILE A 38 11.08 47.68 -1.36
CA ILE A 38 10.00 48.55 -1.88
C ILE A 38 10.34 50.06 -1.87
N ASN A 39 11.37 50.49 -1.13
CA ASN A 39 11.69 51.91 -0.99
C ASN A 39 12.61 52.50 -2.08
N TYR A 40 13.01 51.73 -3.10
CA TYR A 40 13.89 52.21 -4.16
C TYR A 40 13.23 52.16 -5.56
N PRO A 41 13.04 53.30 -6.25
CA PRO A 41 12.32 53.38 -7.53
C PRO A 41 12.84 52.45 -8.63
N LEU A 42 14.16 52.20 -8.69
CA LEU A 42 14.79 51.33 -9.70
C LEU A 42 14.40 49.84 -9.58
N LEU A 43 14.03 49.38 -8.37
CA LEU A 43 13.68 47.97 -8.13
C LEU A 43 12.21 47.65 -8.46
N ARG A 44 11.39 48.68 -8.65
CA ARG A 44 9.98 48.57 -9.05
C ARG A 44 9.83 48.13 -10.51
N GLU A 45 10.70 48.63 -11.38
CA GLU A 45 10.71 48.32 -12.82
C GLU A 45 11.22 46.88 -13.12
N VAL A 46 12.13 46.37 -12.28
CA VAL A 46 12.60 44.98 -12.32
C VAL A 46 11.51 44.01 -11.91
N ARG A 47 10.77 44.35 -10.85
CA ARG A 47 9.62 43.58 -10.36
C ARG A 47 8.53 43.46 -11.42
N ASP A 48 8.19 44.56 -12.08
CA ASP A 48 7.07 44.60 -13.03
C ASP A 48 7.39 43.82 -14.34
N ASN A 49 8.66 43.79 -14.77
CA ASN A 49 9.10 42.96 -15.89
C ASN A 49 9.14 41.45 -15.56
N LEU A 50 9.50 41.07 -14.33
CA LEU A 50 9.49 39.68 -13.85
C LEU A 50 8.07 39.11 -13.69
N ILE A 51 7.11 39.95 -13.26
CA ILE A 51 5.69 39.57 -13.09
C ILE A 51 5.01 39.29 -14.45
N SER A 52 5.40 39.97 -15.53
CA SER A 52 4.76 39.79 -16.85
C SER A 52 5.08 38.45 -17.52
N ASN A 53 6.20 37.79 -17.17
CA ASN A 53 6.70 36.59 -17.84
C ASN A 53 6.42 35.27 -17.09
N VAL A 54 5.85 35.31 -15.88
CA VAL A 54 5.55 34.11 -15.09
C VAL A 54 4.14 34.20 -14.53
N ILE A 55 3.14 33.98 -15.38
CA ILE A 55 1.77 33.79 -14.91
C ILE A 55 1.57 32.30 -14.64
N THR A 56 1.85 31.90 -13.40
CA THR A 56 1.35 30.64 -12.83
C THR A 56 0.28 30.96 -11.78
N SER A 57 -0.59 29.99 -11.48
CA SER A 57 -1.72 30.11 -10.54
C SER A 57 -1.34 30.71 -9.17
N SER A 58 -0.08 30.59 -8.76
CA SER A 58 0.49 31.16 -7.54
C SER A 58 0.50 32.70 -7.52
N VAL A 59 0.62 33.36 -8.67
CA VAL A 59 0.66 34.84 -8.79
C VAL A 59 -0.74 35.45 -8.71
N ILE A 60 -1.74 34.75 -9.26
CA ILE A 60 -3.16 35.11 -9.15
C ILE A 60 -3.60 35.10 -7.68
N PHE A 61 -3.08 34.14 -6.90
CA PHE A 61 -3.34 33.99 -5.47
C PHE A 61 -2.79 35.16 -4.63
N PHE A 62 -1.63 35.70 -4.98
CA PHE A 62 -1.05 36.87 -4.28
C PHE A 62 -1.75 38.18 -4.65
N TRP A 63 -2.23 38.32 -5.88
CA TRP A 63 -3.01 39.48 -6.32
C TRP A 63 -4.39 39.56 -5.63
N ALA A 64 -5.04 38.41 -5.42
CA ALA A 64 -6.29 38.30 -4.66
C ALA A 64 -6.14 38.64 -3.17
N ASN A 65 -4.95 38.45 -2.59
CA ASN A 65 -4.66 38.73 -1.18
C ASN A 65 -4.35 40.20 -0.90
N ASN A 66 -3.85 40.96 -1.90
CA ASN A 66 -3.49 42.37 -1.74
C ASN A 66 -4.52 43.36 -2.30
N ASN A 67 -5.42 42.91 -3.18
CA ASN A 67 -6.57 43.70 -3.60
C ASN A 67 -7.84 43.14 -2.96
N LEU A 68 -8.50 43.97 -2.16
CA LEU A 68 -9.81 43.84 -1.51
C LEU A 68 -10.85 42.91 -2.20
N ILE A 69 -10.63 41.60 -2.22
CA ILE A 69 -11.70 40.62 -2.44
C ILE A 69 -12.26 40.30 -1.06
N LYS A 70 -13.37 40.96 -0.72
CA LYS A 70 -14.08 40.81 0.56
C LYS A 70 -14.76 39.43 0.75
N ASP A 71 -14.48 38.47 -0.11
CA ASP A 71 -15.15 37.18 -0.11
C ASP A 71 -14.23 36.06 0.40
N ASN A 72 -14.14 35.99 1.74
CA ASN A 72 -13.35 34.97 2.46
C ASN A 72 -13.74 33.53 2.09
N SER A 73 -14.95 33.33 1.56
CA SER A 73 -15.45 32.03 1.10
C SER A 73 -14.69 31.50 -0.13
N ALA A 74 -14.37 32.38 -1.09
CA ALA A 74 -13.69 32.01 -2.33
C ALA A 74 -12.21 31.65 -2.07
N VAL A 75 -11.51 32.42 -1.23
CA VAL A 75 -10.12 32.13 -0.85
C VAL A 75 -10.01 30.84 -0.03
N ALA A 76 -10.94 30.59 0.90
CA ALA A 76 -11.01 29.34 1.64
C ALA A 76 -11.29 28.13 0.70
N SER A 77 -12.15 28.31 -0.31
CA SER A 77 -12.44 27.27 -1.32
C SER A 77 -11.24 26.96 -2.23
N LEU A 78 -10.39 27.95 -2.51
CA LEU A 78 -9.17 27.77 -3.30
C LEU A 78 -8.09 27.05 -2.47
N ARG A 79 -7.91 27.44 -1.21
CA ARG A 79 -7.00 26.74 -0.27
C ARG A 79 -7.39 25.29 -0.06
N SER A 80 -8.69 25.00 0.08
CA SER A 80 -9.17 23.62 0.21
C SER A 80 -8.93 22.82 -1.08
N LYS A 81 -9.11 23.44 -2.26
CA LYS A 81 -8.78 22.81 -3.55
C LYS A 81 -7.29 22.51 -3.70
N GLU A 82 -6.40 23.44 -3.33
CA GLU A 82 -4.96 23.23 -3.38
C GLU A 82 -4.49 22.15 -2.39
N ASN A 83 -4.97 22.19 -1.15
CA ASN A 83 -4.66 21.18 -0.15
C ASN A 83 -5.17 19.79 -0.58
N ASN A 84 -6.38 19.71 -1.15
CA ASN A 84 -6.91 18.47 -1.70
C ASN A 84 -6.11 17.98 -2.89
N HIS A 85 -5.64 18.87 -3.77
CA HIS A 85 -4.78 18.50 -4.90
C HIS A 85 -3.42 17.98 -4.43
N HIS A 86 -2.80 18.64 -3.44
CA HIS A 86 -1.53 18.20 -2.86
C HIS A 86 -1.67 16.82 -2.20
N HIS A 87 -2.71 16.64 -1.37
CA HIS A 87 -3.02 15.36 -0.74
C HIS A 87 -3.27 14.26 -1.78
N CYS A 88 -4.06 14.54 -2.82
CA CYS A 88 -4.33 13.57 -3.89
C CYS A 88 -3.06 13.15 -4.64
N THR A 89 -2.13 14.09 -4.84
CA THR A 89 -0.84 13.83 -5.49
C THR A 89 0.06 12.97 -4.61
N GLU A 90 0.07 13.22 -3.30
CA GLU A 90 0.83 12.44 -2.34
C GLU A 90 0.33 10.99 -2.23
N GLU A 91 -0.97 10.78 -2.12
CA GLU A 91 -1.54 9.42 -2.04
C GLU A 91 -1.31 8.65 -3.36
N LEU A 92 -1.38 9.33 -4.51
CA LEU A 92 -0.97 8.77 -5.80
C LEU A 92 0.50 8.33 -5.80
N TYR A 93 1.41 9.16 -5.30
CA TYR A 93 2.84 8.81 -5.25
C TYR A 93 3.13 7.66 -4.30
N LYS A 94 2.51 7.64 -3.11
CA LYS A 94 2.61 6.50 -2.18
C LYS A 94 2.08 5.21 -2.80
N TRP A 95 0.93 5.27 -3.48
CA TRP A 95 0.39 4.14 -4.23
C TRP A 95 1.36 3.68 -5.32
N PHE A 96 1.89 4.60 -6.13
CA PHE A 96 2.84 4.29 -7.19
C PHE A 96 4.13 3.65 -6.65
N VAL A 97 4.62 4.10 -5.49
CA VAL A 97 5.79 3.52 -4.81
C VAL A 97 5.48 2.10 -4.35
N GLY A 98 4.31 1.86 -3.74
CA GLY A 98 3.87 0.51 -3.35
C GLY A 98 3.73 -0.42 -4.53
N PHE A 99 3.14 0.04 -5.63
CA PHE A 99 3.02 -0.74 -6.86
C PHE A 99 4.40 -0.98 -7.50
N SER A 100 5.30 0.00 -7.42
CA SER A 100 6.67 -0.13 -7.88
C SER A 100 7.47 -1.14 -7.05
N ASP A 101 7.26 -1.22 -5.73
CA ASP A 101 7.87 -2.22 -4.86
C ASP A 101 7.52 -3.65 -5.28
N ALA A 102 6.31 -3.87 -5.80
CA ALA A 102 5.89 -5.17 -6.35
C ALA A 102 6.42 -5.38 -7.79
N GLU A 103 6.04 -4.52 -8.73
CA GLU A 103 6.09 -4.84 -10.17
C GLU A 103 7.25 -4.20 -10.95
N SER A 104 7.96 -3.24 -10.35
CA SER A 104 8.95 -2.45 -11.11
C SER A 104 10.34 -3.07 -11.17
N MET A 105 11.15 -2.56 -12.10
CA MET A 105 12.56 -2.88 -12.25
C MET A 105 13.37 -1.64 -12.65
N PHE A 106 14.52 -1.45 -11.99
CA PHE A 106 15.54 -0.49 -12.40
C PHE A 106 16.63 -1.20 -13.21
N SER A 107 17.01 -0.62 -14.34
CA SER A 107 18.00 -1.24 -15.24
C SER A 107 18.98 -0.23 -15.81
N ILE A 108 20.25 -0.63 -15.82
CA ILE A 108 21.36 0.07 -16.46
C ILE A 108 21.90 -0.87 -17.53
N SER A 109 22.08 -0.38 -18.75
CA SER A 109 22.60 -1.18 -19.87
C SER A 109 23.66 -0.38 -20.63
N PRO A 110 24.89 -0.92 -20.81
CA PRO A 110 25.89 -0.30 -21.67
C PRO A 110 25.37 -0.22 -23.11
N ILE A 111 25.63 0.91 -23.76
CA ILE A 111 25.41 1.10 -25.20
C ILE A 111 26.74 0.79 -25.87
N ILE A 112 26.79 -0.31 -26.62
CA ILE A 112 28.02 -0.83 -27.23
C ILE A 112 28.04 -0.45 -28.70
N ASN A 113 29.19 0.06 -29.16
CA ASN A 113 29.43 0.22 -30.58
C ASN A 113 29.75 -1.14 -31.21
N ASN A 114 28.89 -1.56 -32.15
CA ASN A 114 29.01 -2.85 -32.83
C ASN A 114 30.32 -3.02 -33.63
N LYS A 115 31.03 -1.92 -33.97
CA LYS A 115 32.25 -1.97 -34.79
C LYS A 115 33.52 -2.23 -33.97
N ASN A 116 33.61 -1.72 -32.75
CA ASN A 116 34.84 -1.77 -31.95
C ASN A 116 34.63 -2.31 -30.52
N THR A 117 33.41 -2.79 -30.22
CA THR A 117 32.97 -3.34 -28.93
C THR A 117 33.20 -2.43 -27.72
N LYS A 118 33.43 -1.12 -27.93
CA LYS A 118 33.56 -0.13 -26.87
C LYS A 118 32.20 0.34 -26.38
N ILE A 119 32.15 0.72 -25.10
CA ILE A 119 30.97 1.35 -24.51
C ILE A 119 30.98 2.83 -24.89
N GLU A 120 29.92 3.28 -25.57
CA GLU A 120 29.74 4.69 -25.98
C GLU A 120 28.79 5.47 -25.07
N GLY A 121 28.07 4.77 -24.21
CA GLY A 121 27.13 5.39 -23.28
C GLY A 121 26.43 4.36 -22.41
N PHE A 122 25.50 4.84 -21.59
CA PHE A 122 24.66 3.99 -20.77
C PHE A 122 23.19 4.35 -20.95
N SER A 123 22.34 3.33 -21.04
CA SER A 123 20.89 3.46 -21.03
C SER A 123 20.36 3.12 -19.64
N PHE A 124 19.67 4.08 -19.06
CA PHE A 124 18.97 3.96 -17.78
C PHE A 124 17.48 3.80 -18.06
N LYS A 125 16.86 2.75 -17.50
CA LYS A 125 15.43 2.51 -17.67
C LYS A 125 14.80 2.04 -16.37
N PHE A 126 13.74 2.72 -15.96
CA PHE A 126 12.73 2.20 -15.04
C PHE A 126 11.62 1.54 -15.85
N LYS A 127 11.16 0.36 -15.41
CA LYS A 127 10.14 -0.41 -16.12
C LYS A 127 9.12 -0.98 -15.15
N ILE A 128 7.86 -1.00 -15.56
CA ILE A 128 6.79 -1.82 -14.94
C ILE A 128 6.19 -2.68 -16.05
N GLY A 129 6.33 -4.00 -15.95
CA GLY A 129 5.83 -4.94 -16.95
C GLY A 129 4.65 -5.73 -16.41
N LEU A 130 3.48 -5.62 -17.04
CA LEU A 130 2.25 -6.30 -16.64
C LEU A 130 1.68 -7.16 -17.77
N HIS A 131 0.71 -8.00 -17.45
CA HIS A 131 -0.10 -8.68 -18.45
C HIS A 131 -0.87 -7.68 -19.31
N LYS A 132 -1.20 -8.03 -20.56
CA LYS A 132 -1.91 -7.14 -21.51
C LYS A 132 -3.26 -6.62 -21.01
N ASP A 133 -3.85 -7.35 -20.09
CA ASP A 133 -5.13 -7.04 -19.49
C ASP A 133 -5.07 -5.91 -18.45
N ASP A 134 -3.88 -5.53 -17.99
CA ASP A 134 -3.62 -4.41 -17.06
C ASP A 134 -3.11 -3.17 -17.79
N LEU A 135 -3.36 -3.07 -19.10
CA LEU A 135 -2.96 -1.92 -19.92
C LEU A 135 -3.48 -0.59 -19.35
N ASP A 136 -4.71 -0.59 -18.81
CA ASP A 136 -5.32 0.61 -18.22
C ASP A 136 -4.56 1.10 -16.98
N ALA A 137 -3.99 0.19 -16.18
CA ALA A 137 -3.14 0.56 -15.04
C ALA A 137 -1.87 1.30 -15.51
N LEU A 138 -1.24 0.81 -16.59
CA LEU A 138 -0.05 1.45 -17.16
C LEU A 138 -0.36 2.81 -17.79
N ASN A 139 -1.48 2.92 -18.50
CA ASN A 139 -1.96 4.18 -19.06
C ASN A 139 -2.31 5.19 -17.96
N TYR A 140 -2.91 4.72 -16.87
CA TYR A 140 -3.16 5.53 -15.69
C TYR A 140 -1.85 6.09 -15.11
N ILE A 141 -0.86 5.24 -14.85
CA ILE A 141 0.47 5.66 -14.36
C ILE A 141 1.09 6.69 -15.30
N LYS A 142 1.14 6.41 -16.60
CA LYS A 142 1.67 7.31 -17.62
C LYS A 142 0.98 8.68 -17.56
N SER A 143 -0.36 8.69 -17.55
CA SER A 143 -1.14 9.94 -17.55
C SER A 143 -0.97 10.77 -16.27
N LYS A 144 -0.82 10.10 -15.12
CA LYS A 144 -0.72 10.75 -13.81
C LYS A 144 0.69 11.25 -13.49
N LEU A 145 1.71 10.51 -13.93
CA LEU A 145 3.09 10.92 -13.77
C LEU A 145 3.58 11.81 -14.91
N ASP A 146 2.87 11.86 -16.05
CA ASP A 146 3.22 12.66 -17.22
C ASP A 146 4.68 12.44 -17.70
N ILE A 147 5.13 11.18 -17.61
CA ILE A 147 6.47 10.74 -18.02
C ILE A 147 6.38 9.34 -18.61
N GLY A 148 7.39 8.98 -19.40
CA GLY A 148 7.52 7.64 -19.96
C GLY A 148 6.50 7.31 -21.06
N TYR A 149 6.53 6.06 -21.50
CA TYR A 149 5.66 5.54 -22.55
C TYR A 149 5.28 4.09 -22.24
N VAL A 150 4.22 3.60 -22.86
CA VAL A 150 3.81 2.19 -22.78
C VAL A 150 4.19 1.51 -24.09
N TYR A 151 4.87 0.37 -23.97
CA TYR A 151 5.27 -0.48 -25.08
C TYR A 151 4.57 -1.84 -24.98
N ALA A 152 3.97 -2.28 -26.07
CA ALA A 152 3.24 -3.53 -26.19
C ALA A 152 4.09 -4.62 -26.84
N TYR A 153 4.14 -5.81 -26.25
CA TYR A 153 4.73 -6.98 -26.89
C TYR A 153 4.07 -8.29 -26.44
N LYS A 154 3.42 -8.99 -27.38
CA LYS A 154 2.64 -10.21 -27.12
C LYS A 154 1.62 -9.98 -26.00
N ASP A 155 1.63 -10.81 -24.96
CA ASP A 155 0.74 -10.73 -23.80
C ASP A 155 1.30 -9.86 -22.67
N THR A 156 2.36 -9.09 -22.93
CA THR A 156 3.01 -8.21 -21.97
C THR A 156 2.96 -6.77 -22.43
N GLN A 157 2.60 -5.88 -21.50
CA GLN A 157 2.64 -4.43 -21.68
C GLN A 157 3.66 -3.86 -20.70
N THR A 158 4.48 -2.91 -21.14
CA THR A 158 5.54 -2.37 -20.29
C THR A 158 5.51 -0.85 -20.31
N PHE A 159 5.31 -0.24 -19.14
CA PHE A 159 5.60 1.16 -18.93
C PHE A 159 7.10 1.37 -18.77
N ILE A 160 7.68 2.29 -19.53
CA ILE A 160 9.12 2.55 -19.57
C ILE A 160 9.39 4.04 -19.40
N VAL A 161 10.28 4.39 -18.48
CA VAL A 161 10.86 5.73 -18.34
C VAL A 161 12.36 5.62 -18.60
N SER A 162 12.86 6.38 -19.57
CA SER A 162 14.27 6.33 -19.99
C SER A 162 14.88 7.68 -20.36
N ASN A 163 14.09 8.75 -20.42
CA ASN A 163 14.60 10.10 -20.66
C ASN A 163 15.06 10.74 -19.34
N LYS A 164 15.95 11.72 -19.44
CA LYS A 164 16.54 12.42 -18.28
C LYS A 164 15.49 13.02 -17.35
N GLU A 165 14.57 13.80 -17.90
CA GLU A 165 13.51 14.47 -17.13
C GLU A 165 12.62 13.48 -16.38
N GLY A 166 12.23 12.38 -17.03
CA GLY A 166 11.43 11.34 -16.39
C GLY A 166 12.18 10.62 -15.29
N ILE A 167 13.46 10.32 -15.47
CA ILE A 167 14.29 9.71 -14.42
C ILE A 167 14.46 10.66 -13.24
N ASN A 168 14.69 11.95 -13.48
CA ASN A 168 14.76 12.96 -12.42
C ASN A 168 13.45 13.04 -11.62
N LYS A 169 12.30 12.98 -12.30
CA LYS A 169 10.99 12.93 -11.63
C LYS A 169 10.82 11.66 -10.79
N LEU A 170 11.26 10.51 -11.29
CA LEU A 170 11.24 9.26 -10.51
C LEU A 170 12.15 9.35 -9.28
N ILE A 171 13.36 9.90 -9.41
CA ILE A 171 14.27 10.14 -8.28
C ILE A 171 13.59 11.04 -7.24
N TYR A 172 12.96 12.13 -7.65
CA TYR A 172 12.21 13.00 -6.74
C TYR A 172 11.12 12.23 -5.97
N ILE A 173 10.35 11.37 -6.66
CA ILE A 173 9.30 10.57 -6.02
C ILE A 173 9.89 9.57 -5.02
N PHE A 174 10.88 8.78 -5.42
CA PHE A 174 11.46 7.72 -4.59
C PHE A 174 12.37 8.24 -3.47
N ASP A 175 12.91 9.46 -3.58
CA ASP A 175 13.58 10.14 -2.46
C ASP A 175 12.58 10.63 -1.42
N LYS A 176 11.44 11.18 -1.86
CA LYS A 176 10.39 11.67 -0.96
C LYS A 176 9.60 10.54 -0.31
N TYR A 177 9.34 9.47 -1.08
CA TYR A 177 8.61 8.29 -0.65
C TYR A 177 9.46 7.04 -0.96
N PRO A 178 10.34 6.64 -0.03
CA PRO A 178 11.22 5.50 -0.24
C PRO A 178 10.46 4.21 -0.52
N LEU A 179 10.97 3.43 -1.48
CA LEU A 179 10.62 2.02 -1.64
C LEU A 179 10.89 1.29 -0.33
N ASN A 180 10.08 0.28 0.00
CA ASN A 180 10.08 -0.46 1.27
C ASN A 180 10.66 -1.88 1.15
N THR A 181 10.84 -2.39 -0.08
CA THR A 181 11.40 -3.73 -0.34
C THR A 181 12.89 -3.68 -0.64
N SER A 182 13.51 -4.84 -0.87
CA SER A 182 14.91 -4.92 -1.36
C SER A 182 15.16 -4.15 -2.66
N LYS A 183 14.11 -3.78 -3.40
CA LYS A 183 14.18 -2.95 -4.60
C LYS A 183 14.71 -1.53 -4.31
N TYR A 184 14.59 -1.06 -3.07
CA TYR A 184 15.22 0.18 -2.61
C TYR A 184 16.74 0.17 -2.84
N LEU A 185 17.40 -0.96 -2.64
CA LEU A 185 18.84 -1.09 -2.86
C LEU A 185 19.19 -0.93 -4.33
N ASP A 186 18.38 -1.51 -5.22
CA ASP A 186 18.56 -1.35 -6.67
C ASP A 186 18.32 0.08 -7.12
N TYR A 187 17.34 0.76 -6.53
CA TYR A 187 17.09 2.18 -6.73
C TYR A 187 18.29 3.03 -6.32
N ILE A 188 18.92 2.79 -5.16
CA ILE A 188 20.10 3.55 -4.73
C ILE A 188 21.25 3.42 -5.74
N CYS A 189 21.58 2.19 -6.17
CA CYS A 189 22.62 1.96 -7.16
C CYS A 189 22.28 2.63 -8.50
N PHE A 190 21.01 2.53 -8.93
CA PHE A 190 20.50 3.16 -10.14
C PHE A 190 20.63 4.68 -10.09
N LYS A 191 20.17 5.32 -9.01
CA LYS A 191 20.25 6.76 -8.79
C LYS A 191 21.70 7.24 -8.81
N LYS A 192 22.58 6.58 -8.05
CA LYS A 192 24.01 6.94 -7.98
C LYS A 192 24.66 6.86 -9.35
N ALA A 193 24.43 5.78 -10.09
CA ALA A 193 24.98 5.61 -11.43
C ALA A 193 24.42 6.65 -12.43
N PHE A 194 23.14 6.99 -12.32
CA PHE A 194 22.52 8.00 -13.18
C PHE A 194 23.11 9.40 -12.93
N ILE A 195 23.27 9.80 -11.66
CA ILE A 195 23.87 11.09 -11.31
C ILE A 195 25.33 11.16 -11.80
N LEU A 196 26.13 10.12 -11.56
CA LEU A 196 27.51 10.03 -12.05
C LEU A 196 27.60 10.17 -13.58
N TYR A 197 26.64 9.59 -14.30
CA TYR A 197 26.58 9.67 -15.76
C TYR A 197 26.11 11.04 -16.26
N ASP A 198 25.14 11.66 -15.58
CA ASP A 198 24.51 12.91 -16.02
C ASP A 198 25.37 14.16 -15.75
N GLU A 199 26.21 14.12 -14.71
CA GLU A 199 27.11 15.24 -14.34
C GLU A 199 28.38 15.33 -15.19
N LYS A 200 28.72 14.28 -15.95
CA LYS A 200 30.01 14.18 -16.66
C LYS A 200 29.88 14.49 -18.14
N GLU A 201 30.71 15.41 -18.63
CA GLU A 201 30.76 15.77 -20.05
C GLU A 201 31.38 14.68 -20.93
N LYS A 202 32.23 13.81 -20.36
CA LYS A 202 32.94 12.76 -21.10
C LYS A 202 32.86 11.42 -20.37
N LEU A 203 32.68 10.36 -21.15
CA LEU A 203 32.68 8.98 -20.68
C LEU A 203 34.13 8.46 -20.59
N THR A 204 34.72 8.47 -19.39
CA THR A 204 36.07 7.94 -19.13
C THR A 204 36.02 6.46 -18.75
N GLU A 205 37.14 5.74 -18.91
CA GLU A 205 37.26 4.33 -18.48
C GLU A 205 36.96 4.16 -16.97
N GLU A 206 37.39 5.13 -16.15
CA GLU A 206 37.07 5.14 -14.72
C GLU A 206 35.55 5.26 -14.47
N LEU A 207 34.87 6.17 -15.15
CA LEU A 207 33.42 6.34 -15.03
C LEU A 207 32.66 5.10 -15.51
N ILE A 208 33.12 4.48 -16.61
CA ILE A 208 32.59 3.21 -17.10
C ILE A 208 32.72 2.13 -16.02
N SER A 209 33.89 1.99 -15.40
CA SER A 209 34.12 1.02 -14.32
C SER A 209 33.17 1.24 -13.15
N GLN A 210 33.05 2.48 -12.67
CA GLN A 210 32.17 2.83 -11.55
C GLN A 210 30.68 2.51 -11.83
N ILE A 211 30.18 2.83 -13.03
CA ILE A 211 28.80 2.53 -13.42
C ILE A 211 28.58 1.01 -13.55
N LEU A 212 29.56 0.29 -14.09
CA LEU A 212 29.49 -1.17 -14.19
C LEU A 212 29.48 -1.82 -12.81
N GLU A 213 30.31 -1.39 -11.87
CA GLU A 213 30.30 -1.85 -10.47
C GLU A 213 28.91 -1.68 -9.84
N LEU A 214 28.32 -0.48 -9.93
CA LEU A 214 26.96 -0.23 -9.42
C LEU A 214 25.91 -1.12 -10.10
N LYS A 215 26.01 -1.32 -11.41
CA LYS A 215 25.14 -2.25 -12.15
C LYS A 215 25.31 -3.69 -11.66
N HIS A 216 26.52 -4.10 -11.28
CA HIS A 216 26.80 -5.44 -10.77
C HIS A 216 26.24 -5.67 -9.36
N GLU A 217 25.99 -4.61 -8.61
CA GLU A 217 25.30 -4.68 -7.32
C GLU A 217 23.77 -4.76 -7.46
N MET A 218 23.19 -4.66 -8.65
CA MET A 218 21.73 -4.60 -8.83
C MET A 218 21.08 -5.94 -9.21
N ASN A 219 19.78 -6.06 -8.92
CA ASN A 219 18.88 -7.11 -9.43
C ASN A 219 19.40 -8.53 -9.14
N THR A 220 19.45 -9.41 -10.14
CA THR A 220 19.87 -10.81 -10.01
C THR A 220 21.35 -10.98 -9.66
N LYS A 221 22.17 -9.95 -9.85
CA LYS A 221 23.60 -9.96 -9.52
C LYS A 221 23.87 -9.53 -8.06
N ARG A 222 22.89 -8.91 -7.40
CA ARG A 222 23.00 -8.48 -6.01
C ARG A 222 23.22 -9.67 -5.08
N LEU A 223 24.29 -9.62 -4.28
CA LEU A 223 24.60 -10.61 -3.25
C LEU A 223 24.25 -10.11 -1.84
N ASP A 224 24.49 -8.83 -1.56
CA ASP A 224 24.18 -8.19 -0.29
C ASP A 224 22.81 -7.49 -0.31
N PHE A 225 21.98 -7.83 0.67
CA PHE A 225 20.62 -7.31 0.87
C PHE A 225 20.49 -6.53 2.19
N SER A 226 21.62 -6.16 2.80
CA SER A 226 21.65 -5.36 4.03
C SER A 226 21.10 -3.96 3.75
N MET A 227 20.05 -3.58 4.49
CA MET A 227 19.49 -2.24 4.42
C MET A 227 20.41 -1.24 5.15
N PRO A 228 20.47 0.04 4.73
CA PRO A 228 21.20 1.07 5.46
C PRO A 228 20.74 1.19 6.92
N ILE A 229 21.65 1.54 7.84
CA ILE A 229 21.40 1.53 9.31
C ILE A 229 20.15 2.34 9.71
N ASN A 230 19.92 3.48 9.07
CA ASN A 230 18.79 4.38 9.40
C ASN A 230 17.56 4.15 8.53
N TYR A 231 17.54 3.11 7.69
CA TYR A 231 16.43 2.83 6.81
C TYR A 231 15.26 2.21 7.59
N GLN A 232 14.06 2.75 7.37
CA GLN A 232 12.83 2.30 8.01
C GLN A 232 11.80 1.94 6.97
N ILE A 233 11.15 0.79 7.17
CA ILE A 233 10.00 0.38 6.37
C ILE A 233 8.76 1.12 6.90
N LEU A 234 8.19 1.99 6.07
CA LEU A 234 7.03 2.82 6.40
C LEU A 234 5.83 2.43 5.54
N ILE A 235 4.89 1.72 6.16
CA ILE A 235 3.65 1.30 5.52
C ILE A 235 2.62 2.41 5.67
N SER A 236 2.07 2.88 4.55
CA SER A 236 0.90 3.75 4.49
C SER A 236 -0.26 3.04 3.80
N LYS A 237 -1.47 3.59 3.89
CA LYS A 237 -2.66 3.00 3.29
C LYS A 237 -2.52 2.90 1.76
N SER A 238 -2.16 4.00 1.09
CA SER A 238 -1.96 4.01 -0.35
C SER A 238 -0.79 3.13 -0.80
N TRP A 239 0.34 3.15 -0.07
CA TRP A 239 1.45 2.23 -0.37
C TRP A 239 1.00 0.78 -0.27
N LEU A 240 0.26 0.41 0.78
CA LEU A 240 -0.21 -0.95 0.98
C LEU A 240 -1.18 -1.38 -0.13
N LEU A 241 -2.07 -0.49 -0.56
CA LEU A 241 -2.94 -0.76 -1.72
C LEU A 241 -2.13 -1.03 -2.97
N GLY A 242 -1.20 -0.13 -3.32
CA GLY A 242 -0.35 -0.31 -4.51
C GLY A 242 0.43 -1.61 -4.45
N PHE A 243 0.97 -1.96 -3.29
CA PHE A 243 1.69 -3.22 -3.09
C PHE A 243 0.77 -4.45 -3.22
N ILE A 244 -0.46 -4.39 -2.69
CA ILE A 244 -1.49 -5.44 -2.86
C ILE A 244 -1.89 -5.61 -4.33
N GLU A 245 -1.95 -4.52 -5.11
CA GLU A 245 -2.33 -4.60 -6.52
C GLU A 245 -1.31 -5.32 -7.39
N GLY A 246 -0.04 -5.38 -6.97
CA GLY A 246 0.99 -6.21 -7.60
C GLY A 246 1.13 -7.59 -6.94
N ASP A 247 1.53 -7.64 -5.66
CA ASP A 247 1.93 -8.88 -4.96
C ASP A 247 0.83 -9.49 -4.07
N GLY A 248 -0.35 -8.87 -4.02
CA GLY A 248 -1.49 -9.38 -3.25
C GLY A 248 -2.30 -10.44 -3.99
N SER A 249 -2.87 -11.37 -3.22
CA SER A 249 -3.77 -12.40 -3.73
C SER A 249 -5.05 -12.48 -2.91
N PHE A 250 -6.18 -12.48 -3.63
CA PHE A 250 -7.51 -12.69 -3.10
C PHE A 250 -8.04 -14.00 -3.67
N SER A 251 -8.48 -14.94 -2.83
CA SER A 251 -8.92 -16.26 -3.30
C SER A 251 -9.89 -16.95 -2.34
N LEU A 252 -10.45 -18.07 -2.77
CA LEU A 252 -11.22 -18.99 -1.94
C LEU A 252 -10.47 -20.32 -1.80
N ALA A 253 -10.19 -20.74 -0.57
CA ALA A 253 -9.79 -22.11 -0.28
C ALA A 253 -11.01 -23.03 -0.45
N ARG A 254 -11.23 -23.52 -1.68
CA ARG A 254 -12.46 -24.23 -2.09
C ARG A 254 -12.76 -25.49 -1.28
N ASN A 255 -11.73 -26.19 -0.81
CA ASN A 255 -11.87 -27.39 0.02
C ASN A 255 -12.43 -27.09 1.41
N THR A 256 -12.12 -25.92 1.98
CA THR A 256 -12.57 -25.51 3.31
C THR A 256 -13.66 -24.43 3.28
N MET A 257 -13.98 -23.90 2.09
CA MET A 257 -14.85 -22.72 1.92
C MET A 257 -14.40 -21.54 2.77
N GLU A 258 -13.09 -21.27 2.78
CA GLU A 258 -12.49 -20.17 3.53
C GLU A 258 -11.97 -19.10 2.56
N PRO A 259 -12.43 -17.83 2.65
CA PRO A 259 -11.83 -16.75 1.89
C PRO A 259 -10.42 -16.49 2.41
N VAL A 260 -9.51 -16.14 1.49
CA VAL A 260 -8.09 -15.96 1.77
C VAL A 260 -7.63 -14.66 1.15
N PHE A 261 -7.02 -13.81 1.97
CA PHE A 261 -6.11 -12.77 1.52
C PHE A 261 -4.68 -13.20 1.86
N SER A 262 -3.76 -13.04 0.91
CA SER A 262 -2.35 -13.32 1.14
C SER A 262 -1.42 -12.41 0.36
N ILE A 263 -0.19 -12.27 0.88
CA ILE A 263 0.95 -11.66 0.17
C ILE A 263 2.11 -12.64 0.31
N LYS A 264 2.71 -13.04 -0.80
CA LYS A 264 3.79 -14.04 -0.85
C LYS A 264 5.04 -13.40 -1.44
N LEU A 265 6.12 -13.35 -0.67
CA LEU A 265 7.40 -12.77 -1.06
C LEU A 265 8.54 -13.77 -0.88
N THR A 266 9.75 -13.42 -1.35
CA THR A 266 10.96 -14.16 -1.01
C THR A 266 11.33 -13.98 0.47
N GLU A 267 11.94 -14.97 1.12
CA GLU A 267 12.29 -14.93 2.55
C GLU A 267 13.10 -13.70 2.98
N LYS A 268 13.98 -13.18 2.10
CA LYS A 268 14.75 -11.94 2.35
C LYS A 268 13.88 -10.71 2.65
N GLN A 269 12.61 -10.74 2.24
CA GLN A 269 11.64 -9.66 2.41
C GLN A 269 10.69 -9.91 3.59
N LEU A 270 10.96 -10.90 4.46
CA LEU A 270 10.22 -11.12 5.70
C LEU A 270 10.00 -9.83 6.53
N PRO A 271 10.99 -8.90 6.67
CA PRO A 271 10.76 -7.64 7.40
C PRO A 271 9.59 -6.81 6.86
N VAL A 272 9.34 -6.82 5.54
CA VAL A 272 8.22 -6.12 4.91
C VAL A 272 6.88 -6.70 5.39
N LEU A 273 6.74 -8.03 5.39
CA LEU A 273 5.52 -8.69 5.84
C LEU A 273 5.27 -8.49 7.34
N ILE A 274 6.32 -8.45 8.16
CA ILE A 274 6.21 -8.12 9.59
C ILE A 274 5.63 -6.71 9.75
N LYS A 275 6.15 -5.73 9.00
CA LYS A 275 5.68 -4.34 9.04
C LYS A 275 4.27 -4.17 8.51
N ILE A 276 3.88 -4.91 7.47
CA ILE A 276 2.49 -4.96 6.99
C ILE A 276 1.56 -5.53 8.08
N LYS A 277 1.97 -6.62 8.75
CA LYS A 277 1.19 -7.20 9.85
C LYS A 277 1.01 -6.22 11.01
N GLU A 278 2.07 -5.53 11.43
CA GLU A 278 2.01 -4.48 12.45
C GLU A 278 1.08 -3.34 12.03
N TYR A 279 1.21 -2.88 10.79
CA TYR A 279 0.39 -1.81 10.23
C TYR A 279 -1.10 -2.17 10.24
N LEU A 280 -1.46 -3.35 9.72
CA LEU A 280 -2.85 -3.84 9.73
C LEU A 280 -3.40 -3.96 11.16
N GLY A 281 -2.59 -4.46 12.10
CA GLY A 281 -3.00 -4.56 13.51
C GLY A 281 -3.35 -3.22 14.16
N ASN A 282 -2.73 -2.13 13.70
CA ASN A 282 -2.91 -0.79 14.27
C ASN A 282 -3.89 0.10 13.49
N ASN A 283 -4.09 -0.14 12.19
CA ASN A 283 -4.82 0.78 11.30
C ASN A 283 -6.17 0.26 10.81
N LEU A 284 -6.57 -0.97 11.17
CA LEU A 284 -7.87 -1.51 10.82
C LEU A 284 -9.03 -1.00 11.70
N GLY A 285 -8.77 -0.21 12.75
CA GLY A 285 -9.82 0.26 13.67
C GLY A 285 -10.35 -0.84 14.59
N LEU A 286 -9.49 -1.77 15.00
CA LEU A 286 -9.83 -2.89 15.87
C LEU A 286 -10.04 -2.42 17.32
N ASP A 287 -11.04 -2.99 18.00
CA ASP A 287 -11.21 -2.77 19.43
C ASP A 287 -10.10 -3.48 20.25
N PHE A 288 -10.04 -3.12 21.53
CA PHE A 288 -9.05 -3.65 22.46
C PHE A 288 -9.00 -5.19 22.53
N TYR A 289 -10.15 -5.86 22.56
CA TYR A 289 -10.22 -7.33 22.62
C TYR A 289 -9.79 -7.96 21.29
N SER A 290 -10.16 -7.36 20.17
CA SER A 290 -9.72 -7.76 18.83
C SER A 290 -8.22 -7.63 18.63
N ILE A 291 -7.60 -6.55 19.12
CA ILE A 291 -6.14 -6.37 19.12
C ILE A 291 -5.48 -7.45 19.98
N HIS A 292 -5.99 -7.70 21.19
CA HIS A 292 -5.50 -8.80 22.02
C HIS A 292 -5.59 -10.13 21.29
N LYS A 293 -6.70 -10.39 20.59
CA LYS A 293 -6.90 -11.61 19.82
C LYS A 293 -5.86 -11.76 18.71
N LEU A 294 -5.51 -10.70 17.99
CA LEU A 294 -4.45 -10.74 16.98
C LEU A 294 -3.08 -11.09 17.56
N LYS A 295 -2.75 -10.55 18.75
CA LYS A 295 -1.45 -10.78 19.40
C LYS A 295 -1.30 -12.21 19.92
N CYS A 296 -2.37 -12.82 20.42
CA CYS A 296 -2.32 -14.14 21.03
C CYS A 296 -2.78 -15.28 20.09
N SER A 297 -3.03 -15.02 18.80
CA SER A 297 -3.54 -16.05 17.90
C SER A 297 -3.05 -15.89 16.46
N GLN A 298 -3.04 -17.00 15.74
CA GLN A 298 -2.64 -17.10 14.35
C GLN A 298 -3.76 -16.60 13.40
N ILE A 299 -4.21 -15.36 13.58
CA ILE A 299 -5.23 -14.74 12.71
C ILE A 299 -4.60 -14.09 11.47
N ILE A 300 -3.53 -13.32 11.68
CA ILE A 300 -2.64 -12.83 10.62
C ILE A 300 -1.36 -13.63 10.74
N THR A 301 -1.23 -14.68 9.93
CA THR A 301 -0.11 -15.61 9.98
C THR A 301 1.00 -15.17 9.04
N ILE A 302 2.24 -15.33 9.47
CA ILE A 302 3.41 -15.28 8.59
C ILE A 302 4.05 -16.66 8.68
N SER A 303 4.16 -17.35 7.55
CA SER A 303 4.75 -18.69 7.46
C SER A 303 5.81 -18.75 6.37
N SER A 304 6.92 -19.42 6.66
CA SER A 304 7.98 -19.66 5.69
C SER A 304 7.77 -21.01 4.99
N GLU A 305 8.00 -21.04 3.69
CA GLU A 305 8.00 -22.23 2.83
C GLU A 305 9.45 -22.46 2.38
N LYS A 306 10.00 -23.65 2.68
CA LYS A 306 11.36 -24.00 2.27
C LYS A 306 11.49 -23.98 0.75
N ALA A 307 12.68 -23.60 0.28
CA ALA A 307 13.06 -23.74 -1.14
C ALA A 307 12.80 -25.16 -1.64
N ILE A 308 12.16 -25.27 -2.82
CA ILE A 308 11.93 -26.53 -3.51
C ILE A 308 12.77 -26.52 -4.80
N GLY A 309 13.73 -27.43 -4.91
CA GLY A 309 14.66 -27.46 -6.04
C GLY A 309 15.46 -26.16 -6.17
N ASN A 310 15.45 -25.55 -7.35
CA ASN A 310 16.16 -24.29 -7.64
C ASN A 310 15.36 -23.02 -7.26
N SER A 311 14.19 -23.15 -6.63
CA SER A 311 13.38 -22.00 -6.21
C SER A 311 13.95 -21.34 -4.95
N LYS A 312 13.68 -20.04 -4.78
CA LYS A 312 14.03 -19.32 -3.56
C LYS A 312 13.05 -19.71 -2.45
N SER A 313 13.52 -19.72 -1.21
CA SER A 313 12.66 -19.81 -0.02
C SER A 313 11.66 -18.65 -0.01
N LEU A 314 10.41 -18.94 0.35
CA LEU A 314 9.29 -18.00 0.30
C LEU A 314 8.72 -17.77 1.69
N VAL A 315 8.08 -16.63 1.87
CA VAL A 315 7.38 -16.26 3.08
C VAL A 315 6.01 -15.69 2.69
N THR A 316 4.98 -16.12 3.41
CA THR A 316 3.59 -15.77 3.11
C THR A 316 2.93 -15.14 4.33
N LEU A 317 2.42 -13.91 4.17
CA LEU A 317 1.44 -13.32 5.07
C LEU A 317 0.05 -13.79 4.62
N MET A 318 -0.78 -14.26 5.54
CA MET A 318 -2.09 -14.82 5.21
C MET A 318 -3.15 -14.49 6.25
N ILE A 319 -4.36 -14.19 5.77
CA ILE A 319 -5.56 -13.96 6.58
C ILE A 319 -6.69 -14.83 6.02
N LYS A 320 -7.23 -15.72 6.85
CA LYS A 320 -8.39 -16.59 6.52
C LYS A 320 -9.63 -16.31 7.38
N ASN A 321 -9.48 -15.52 8.44
CA ASN A 321 -10.57 -15.28 9.37
C ASN A 321 -11.62 -14.39 8.70
N VAL A 322 -12.79 -14.97 8.37
CA VAL A 322 -13.86 -14.26 7.67
C VAL A 322 -14.39 -13.04 8.43
N HIS A 323 -14.35 -13.01 9.76
CA HIS A 323 -14.78 -11.84 10.52
C HIS A 323 -13.80 -10.69 10.34
N LEU A 324 -12.49 -10.96 10.43
CA LEU A 324 -11.47 -9.93 10.18
C LEU A 324 -11.52 -9.43 8.72
N LEU A 325 -11.67 -10.35 7.76
CA LEU A 325 -11.77 -10.00 6.34
C LEU A 325 -13.02 -9.15 6.06
N ASN A 326 -14.21 -9.67 6.39
CA ASN A 326 -15.49 -9.05 6.06
C ASN A 326 -15.73 -7.73 6.80
N ASN A 327 -15.36 -7.67 8.08
CA ASN A 327 -15.74 -6.54 8.94
C ASN A 327 -14.67 -5.44 9.01
N TYR A 328 -13.42 -5.72 8.63
CA TYR A 328 -12.33 -4.75 8.75
C TYR A 328 -11.51 -4.61 7.47
N LEU A 329 -10.88 -5.67 6.97
CA LEU A 329 -9.96 -5.54 5.83
C LEU A 329 -10.70 -5.09 4.57
N ILE A 330 -11.84 -5.71 4.25
CA ILE A 330 -12.64 -5.36 3.07
C ILE A 330 -13.19 -3.92 3.18
N PRO A 331 -13.82 -3.48 4.28
CA PRO A 331 -14.22 -2.09 4.44
C PRO A 331 -13.04 -1.11 4.33
N TYR A 332 -11.90 -1.45 4.94
CA TYR A 332 -10.69 -0.62 4.88
C TYR A 332 -10.19 -0.40 3.45
N LEU A 333 -10.14 -1.46 2.65
CA LEU A 333 -9.72 -1.40 1.23
C LEU A 333 -10.82 -0.86 0.32
N SER A 334 -12.10 -1.00 0.67
CA SER A 334 -13.23 -0.48 -0.13
C SER A 334 -13.26 1.05 -0.20
N CYS A 335 -12.56 1.73 0.70
CA CYS A 335 -12.40 3.18 0.68
C CYS A 335 -11.33 3.66 -0.33
N GLU A 336 -10.66 2.74 -1.01
CA GLU A 336 -9.64 3.04 -2.02
C GLU A 336 -10.08 2.64 -3.43
N VAL A 337 -9.42 3.18 -4.44
CA VAL A 337 -9.69 2.85 -5.85
C VAL A 337 -8.58 1.97 -6.40
N PHE A 338 -8.91 0.71 -6.68
CA PHE A 338 -8.05 -0.22 -7.41
C PHE A 338 -7.85 0.26 -8.86
N ARG A 339 -6.62 0.12 -9.37
CA ARG A 339 -6.18 0.51 -10.71
C ARG A 339 -5.81 -0.67 -11.60
N THR A 340 -5.71 -1.89 -11.06
CA THR A 340 -5.41 -3.12 -11.80
C THR A 340 -6.60 -4.08 -11.80
N LYS A 341 -6.52 -5.16 -12.58
CA LYS A 341 -7.47 -6.28 -12.55
C LYS A 341 -7.59 -6.93 -11.17
N LYS A 342 -6.64 -6.72 -10.27
CA LYS A 342 -6.74 -7.13 -8.86
C LYS A 342 -7.97 -6.54 -8.18
N GLY A 343 -8.47 -5.41 -8.65
CA GLY A 343 -9.73 -4.82 -8.19
C GLY A 343 -10.95 -5.72 -8.41
N GLN A 344 -11.00 -6.48 -9.51
CA GLN A 344 -12.09 -7.43 -9.73
C GLN A 344 -11.97 -8.61 -8.75
N ASP A 345 -10.76 -9.16 -8.56
CA ASP A 345 -10.53 -10.20 -7.55
C ASP A 345 -10.95 -9.74 -6.15
N PHE A 346 -10.72 -8.47 -5.82
CA PHE A 346 -11.15 -7.88 -4.56
C PHE A 346 -12.68 -7.81 -4.44
N ILE A 347 -13.38 -7.40 -5.50
CA ILE A 347 -14.86 -7.34 -5.54
C ILE A 347 -15.46 -8.75 -5.36
N ASP A 348 -14.94 -9.73 -6.08
CA ASP A 348 -15.39 -11.13 -5.97
C ASP A 348 -15.15 -11.65 -4.55
N LEU A 349 -13.97 -11.40 -3.97
CA LEU A 349 -13.68 -11.79 -2.59
C LEU A 349 -14.61 -11.09 -1.58
N LYS A 350 -14.98 -9.83 -1.82
CA LYS A 350 -15.94 -9.09 -0.98
C LYS A 350 -17.30 -9.77 -0.95
N ILE A 351 -17.82 -10.18 -2.10
CA ILE A 351 -19.10 -10.93 -2.19
C ILE A 351 -18.97 -12.28 -1.47
N ILE A 352 -17.89 -13.02 -1.74
CA ILE A 352 -17.60 -14.32 -1.11
C ILE A 352 -17.52 -14.19 0.42
N CYS A 353 -16.82 -13.18 0.93
CA CYS A 353 -16.68 -12.95 2.36
C CYS A 353 -18.03 -12.65 3.03
N ASN A 354 -18.85 -11.78 2.41
CA ASN A 354 -20.17 -11.46 2.93
C ASN A 354 -21.08 -12.69 2.96
N ALA A 355 -21.11 -13.46 1.87
CA ALA A 355 -21.90 -14.68 1.78
C ALA A 355 -21.46 -15.72 2.84
N ILE A 356 -20.15 -15.95 2.99
CA ILE A 356 -19.59 -16.91 3.97
C ILE A 356 -19.77 -16.45 5.41
N TYR A 357 -19.72 -15.13 5.65
CA TYR A 357 -19.99 -14.49 6.94
C TYR A 357 -21.45 -14.69 7.35
N ASN A 358 -22.39 -14.58 6.41
CA ASN A 358 -23.83 -14.77 6.63
C ASN A 358 -24.30 -16.23 6.56
N GLY A 359 -23.41 -17.15 6.22
CA GLY A 359 -23.69 -18.60 6.23
C GLY A 359 -24.28 -19.17 4.94
N ALA A 360 -24.19 -18.44 3.83
CA ALA A 360 -24.71 -18.85 2.53
C ALA A 360 -24.19 -20.23 2.10
N GLN A 361 -22.95 -20.60 2.44
CA GLN A 361 -22.34 -21.89 2.11
C GLN A 361 -23.04 -23.12 2.70
N PHE A 362 -23.99 -22.94 3.62
CA PHE A 362 -24.80 -24.05 4.16
C PHE A 362 -26.03 -24.37 3.31
N LYS A 363 -26.35 -23.54 2.32
CA LYS A 363 -27.37 -23.82 1.29
C LYS A 363 -26.64 -24.27 0.02
N GLU A 364 -26.97 -25.46 -0.50
CA GLU A 364 -26.19 -26.06 -1.60
C GLU A 364 -26.20 -25.20 -2.87
N GLU A 365 -27.31 -24.55 -3.18
CA GLU A 365 -27.44 -23.59 -4.28
C GLU A 365 -26.49 -22.38 -4.12
N LEU A 366 -26.47 -21.75 -2.95
CA LEU A 366 -25.59 -20.59 -2.75
C LEU A 366 -24.11 -21.01 -2.65
N LYS A 367 -23.85 -22.22 -2.14
CA LYS A 367 -22.50 -22.79 -2.11
C LYS A 367 -21.97 -23.04 -3.52
N SER A 368 -22.79 -23.56 -4.44
CA SER A 368 -22.38 -23.72 -5.84
C SER A 368 -22.11 -22.37 -6.50
N LEU A 369 -22.92 -21.34 -6.23
CA LEU A 369 -22.67 -19.98 -6.70
C LEU A 369 -21.36 -19.38 -6.14
N ILE A 370 -21.05 -19.57 -4.85
CA ILE A 370 -19.76 -19.13 -4.27
C ILE A 370 -18.58 -19.83 -4.97
N LEU A 371 -18.70 -21.13 -5.22
CA LEU A 371 -17.66 -21.89 -5.92
C LEU A 371 -17.50 -21.40 -7.36
N LYS A 372 -18.59 -21.17 -8.08
CA LYS A 372 -18.61 -20.62 -9.43
C LYS A 372 -17.93 -19.25 -9.50
N LEU A 373 -18.29 -18.33 -8.60
CA LEU A 373 -17.65 -17.01 -8.45
C LEU A 373 -16.15 -17.14 -8.13
N SER A 374 -15.73 -18.14 -7.34
CA SER A 374 -14.29 -18.34 -7.09
C SER A 374 -13.47 -18.75 -8.32
N TYR A 375 -14.12 -19.14 -9.41
CA TYR A 375 -13.50 -19.41 -10.69
C TYR A 375 -13.50 -18.20 -11.64
N THR A 376 -14.00 -17.03 -11.23
CA THR A 376 -13.84 -15.78 -12.01
C THR A 376 -12.65 -14.94 -11.55
N MET A 377 -11.88 -15.42 -10.57
CA MET A 377 -10.78 -14.69 -9.91
C MET A 377 -9.39 -15.14 -10.40
N ASN A 378 -8.37 -14.31 -10.20
CA ASN A 378 -6.96 -14.57 -10.47
C ASN A 378 -6.74 -15.07 -11.92
N ASN A 379 -6.02 -16.18 -12.11
CA ASN A 379 -5.65 -16.67 -13.44
C ASN A 379 -6.86 -16.92 -14.36
N TYR A 380 -8.05 -17.19 -13.80
CA TYR A 380 -9.25 -17.47 -14.58
C TYR A 380 -9.84 -16.22 -15.25
N ILE A 381 -9.48 -15.01 -14.79
CA ILE A 381 -9.95 -13.74 -15.38
C ILE A 381 -9.09 -13.25 -16.56
N LEU A 382 -7.93 -13.88 -16.76
CA LEU A 382 -6.97 -13.44 -17.77
C LEU A 382 -7.45 -13.85 -19.16
N SER A 383 -7.34 -12.94 -20.12
CA SER A 383 -7.69 -13.19 -21.53
C SER A 383 -6.80 -14.26 -22.21
N THR A 384 -5.71 -14.66 -21.55
CA THR A 384 -4.80 -15.72 -21.97
C THR A 384 -5.11 -17.07 -21.32
N TYR A 385 -6.11 -17.13 -20.44
CA TYR A 385 -6.55 -18.39 -19.84
C TYR A 385 -7.15 -19.31 -20.92
N SER A 386 -6.60 -20.52 -21.04
CA SER A 386 -6.96 -21.48 -22.10
C SER A 386 -7.95 -22.56 -21.66
N GLY A 387 -8.36 -22.58 -20.39
CA GLY A 387 -9.35 -23.53 -19.89
C GLY A 387 -10.79 -23.04 -20.08
N SER A 388 -11.75 -23.89 -19.72
CA SER A 388 -13.16 -23.52 -19.65
C SER A 388 -13.57 -23.21 -18.19
N VAL A 389 -14.24 -22.08 -18.01
CA VAL A 389 -14.92 -21.73 -16.76
C VAL A 389 -16.36 -21.36 -17.11
N GLU A 390 -17.29 -21.78 -16.26
CA GLU A 390 -18.68 -21.35 -16.39
C GLU A 390 -18.80 -19.83 -16.15
N SER A 391 -19.53 -19.14 -17.04
CA SER A 391 -19.79 -17.71 -16.87
C SER A 391 -20.63 -17.45 -15.63
N PHE A 392 -20.20 -16.51 -14.79
CA PHE A 392 -20.98 -16.02 -13.65
C PHE A 392 -21.79 -14.78 -14.06
N SER A 393 -23.11 -14.79 -13.86
CA SER A 393 -23.98 -13.68 -14.28
C SER A 393 -24.21 -12.63 -13.18
N GLU A 394 -24.67 -11.44 -13.56
CA GLU A 394 -25.06 -10.39 -12.61
C GLU A 394 -26.21 -10.84 -11.69
N ASP A 395 -27.19 -11.59 -12.23
CA ASP A 395 -28.31 -12.14 -11.47
C ASP A 395 -27.83 -13.13 -10.39
N GLU A 396 -26.87 -14.00 -10.74
CA GLU A 396 -26.24 -14.92 -9.77
C GLU A 396 -25.50 -14.15 -8.66
N GLY A 397 -24.84 -13.04 -9.02
CA GLY A 397 -24.25 -12.12 -8.06
C GLY A 397 -25.29 -11.51 -7.13
N TYR A 398 -26.41 -11.06 -7.68
CA TYR A 398 -27.52 -10.48 -6.92
C TYR A 398 -28.12 -11.48 -5.92
N LEU A 399 -28.26 -12.75 -6.32
CA LEU A 399 -28.72 -13.83 -5.43
C LEU A 399 -27.79 -14.03 -4.23
N LEU A 400 -26.47 -14.00 -4.43
CA LEU A 400 -25.49 -14.10 -3.33
C LEU A 400 -25.54 -12.89 -2.39
N ILE A 401 -25.60 -11.68 -2.95
CA ILE A 401 -25.58 -10.43 -2.18
C ILE A 401 -26.84 -10.29 -1.31
N ASN A 402 -28.00 -10.68 -1.83
CA ASN A 402 -29.29 -10.53 -1.15
C ASN A 402 -29.74 -11.81 -0.42
N ALA A 403 -28.87 -12.81 -0.32
CA ALA A 403 -29.18 -14.05 0.35
C ALA A 403 -29.56 -13.82 1.82
N THR A 404 -30.68 -14.40 2.24
CA THR A 404 -31.08 -14.37 3.65
C THR A 404 -30.04 -15.08 4.52
N PRO A 405 -29.54 -14.45 5.60
CA PRO A 405 -28.59 -15.07 6.50
C PRO A 405 -29.12 -16.40 7.04
N SER A 406 -28.25 -17.40 7.11
CA SER A 406 -28.52 -18.68 7.81
C SER A 406 -27.88 -18.71 9.20
N ILE A 407 -26.96 -17.77 9.47
CA ILE A 407 -26.25 -17.65 10.73
C ILE A 407 -26.66 -16.36 11.44
N GLU A 408 -26.91 -16.50 12.73
CA GLU A 408 -26.99 -15.43 13.70
C GLU A 408 -25.65 -15.30 14.44
N HIS A 409 -25.08 -14.10 14.45
CA HIS A 409 -23.87 -13.78 15.20
C HIS A 409 -24.25 -13.28 16.60
N LEU A 410 -23.85 -14.02 17.63
CA LEU A 410 -24.19 -13.76 19.02
C LEU A 410 -23.25 -12.72 19.65
N SER A 411 -23.72 -12.01 20.67
CA SER A 411 -22.96 -10.94 21.34
C SER A 411 -21.70 -11.40 22.08
N ASP A 412 -21.55 -12.70 22.32
CA ASP A 412 -20.34 -13.32 22.90
C ASP A 412 -19.39 -13.90 21.83
N GLY A 413 -19.69 -13.67 20.54
CA GLY A 413 -18.89 -14.09 19.41
C GLY A 413 -19.24 -15.49 18.89
N ARG A 414 -20.11 -16.26 19.57
CA ARG A 414 -20.63 -17.51 19.02
C ARG A 414 -21.50 -17.27 17.79
N GLN A 415 -21.66 -18.32 17.00
CA GLN A 415 -22.57 -18.34 15.86
C GLN A 415 -23.67 -19.36 16.11
N ARG A 416 -24.88 -19.07 15.68
CA ARG A 416 -26.05 -19.95 15.81
C ARG A 416 -26.74 -20.08 14.47
N ASP A 417 -27.13 -21.29 14.12
CA ASP A 417 -27.99 -21.53 12.96
C ASP A 417 -29.38 -20.96 13.24
N ILE A 418 -29.89 -20.11 12.33
CA ILE A 418 -31.13 -19.36 12.53
C ILE A 418 -32.35 -20.28 12.62
N VAL A 419 -32.33 -21.44 11.95
CA VAL A 419 -33.45 -22.36 11.87
C VAL A 419 -33.43 -23.33 13.05
N THR A 420 -32.34 -24.07 13.21
CA THR A 420 -32.19 -25.12 14.24
C THR A 420 -31.92 -24.55 15.64
N LYS A 421 -31.54 -23.27 15.73
CA LYS A 421 -31.09 -22.59 16.95
C LYS A 421 -29.88 -23.24 17.62
N LYS A 422 -29.17 -24.15 16.94
CA LYS A 422 -27.96 -24.80 17.45
C LYS A 422 -26.74 -23.92 17.24
N VAL A 423 -25.83 -23.91 18.22
CA VAL A 423 -24.54 -23.22 18.11
C VAL A 423 -23.66 -23.94 17.08
N ILE A 424 -23.13 -23.16 16.14
CA ILE A 424 -22.22 -23.64 15.11
C ILE A 424 -20.79 -23.56 15.63
N HIS A 425 -20.06 -24.66 15.54
CA HIS A 425 -18.66 -24.72 15.93
C HIS A 425 -17.76 -24.52 14.70
N ARG A 426 -17.27 -23.29 14.48
CA ARG A 426 -16.26 -22.99 13.46
C ARG A 426 -14.85 -22.96 14.06
N ARG A 427 -13.85 -23.20 13.19
CA ARG A 427 -12.42 -22.97 13.51
C ARG A 427 -12.08 -21.48 13.61
N SER A 428 -12.91 -20.60 13.04
CA SER A 428 -12.72 -19.15 13.11
C SER A 428 -12.92 -18.68 14.55
N SER A 429 -11.82 -18.28 15.21
CA SER A 429 -11.87 -17.80 16.58
C SER A 429 -12.40 -16.37 16.64
N SER A 430 -13.69 -16.23 16.92
CA SER A 430 -14.45 -14.98 17.01
C SER A 430 -14.68 -14.50 18.45
N SER A 431 -13.96 -15.05 19.42
CA SER A 431 -14.06 -14.63 20.82
C SER A 431 -12.72 -14.70 21.56
N VAL A 432 -12.61 -13.89 22.61
CA VAL A 432 -11.60 -14.01 23.69
C VAL A 432 -12.30 -14.28 25.03
N TYR A 433 -11.50 -14.56 26.06
CA TYR A 433 -11.98 -14.83 27.41
C TYR A 433 -11.36 -13.82 28.38
N GLU A 434 -12.21 -12.98 28.95
CA GLU A 434 -11.87 -12.08 30.05
C GLU A 434 -12.01 -12.84 31.36
N ILE A 435 -11.00 -12.78 32.21
CA ILE A 435 -10.95 -13.47 33.50
C ILE A 435 -10.59 -12.42 34.55
N ILE A 436 -11.52 -12.16 35.44
CA ILE A 436 -11.30 -11.31 36.62
C ILE A 436 -10.91 -12.24 37.75
N LEU A 437 -9.68 -12.08 38.25
CA LEU A 437 -9.16 -12.85 39.38
C LEU A 437 -9.81 -12.41 40.70
N PRO A 438 -9.73 -13.21 41.78
CA PRO A 438 -10.18 -12.80 43.10
C PRO A 438 -9.52 -11.50 43.60
N SER A 439 -8.32 -11.19 43.12
CA SER A 439 -7.60 -9.94 43.41
C SER A 439 -8.14 -8.71 42.65
N GLY A 440 -9.09 -8.88 41.73
CA GLY A 440 -9.60 -7.83 40.84
C GLY A 440 -8.78 -7.64 39.55
N VAL A 441 -7.63 -8.31 39.40
CA VAL A 441 -6.81 -8.24 38.19
C VAL A 441 -7.54 -8.88 37.00
N VAL A 442 -7.52 -8.18 35.86
CA VAL A 442 -8.15 -8.64 34.61
C VAL A 442 -7.12 -9.27 33.69
N LEU A 443 -7.38 -10.50 33.25
CA LEU A 443 -6.58 -11.23 32.27
C LEU A 443 -7.41 -11.53 31.02
N ILE A 444 -6.79 -11.44 29.85
CA ILE A 444 -7.43 -11.80 28.57
C ILE A 444 -6.70 -12.98 27.95
N LYS A 445 -7.46 -14.02 27.58
CA LYS A 445 -6.95 -15.23 26.93
C LYS A 445 -7.59 -15.47 25.58
N GLY A 446 -6.79 -15.99 24.66
CA GLY A 446 -7.18 -16.13 23.25
C GLY A 446 -8.18 -17.25 23.01
N ASN A 447 -8.24 -18.23 23.90
CA ASN A 447 -9.09 -19.41 23.75
C ASN A 447 -9.53 -19.97 25.11
N LEU A 448 -10.56 -20.84 25.07
CA LEU A 448 -11.17 -21.42 26.26
C LEU A 448 -10.20 -22.33 27.04
N SER A 449 -9.26 -22.97 26.33
CA SER A 449 -8.29 -23.88 26.93
C SER A 449 -7.33 -23.12 27.85
N GLU A 450 -6.80 -21.99 27.38
CA GLU A 450 -6.00 -21.09 28.20
C GLU A 450 -6.79 -20.54 29.39
N ALA A 451 -8.04 -20.13 29.16
CA ALA A 451 -8.88 -19.64 30.25
C ALA A 451 -9.14 -20.71 31.32
N ALA A 452 -9.42 -21.95 30.90
CA ALA A 452 -9.61 -23.08 31.80
C ALA A 452 -8.35 -23.38 32.64
N LYS A 453 -7.15 -23.27 32.03
CA LYS A 453 -5.87 -23.40 32.74
C LYS A 453 -5.68 -22.34 33.82
N ILE A 454 -5.94 -21.07 33.51
CA ILE A 454 -5.83 -19.96 34.47
C ILE A 454 -6.76 -20.16 35.66
N VAL A 455 -7.99 -20.59 35.40
CA VAL A 455 -9.04 -20.77 36.41
C VAL A 455 -8.87 -22.09 37.20
N GLY A 456 -8.01 -23.00 36.74
CA GLY A 456 -7.82 -24.31 37.38
C GLY A 456 -9.07 -25.19 37.29
N ILE A 457 -9.74 -25.18 36.14
CA ILE A 457 -10.94 -25.99 35.84
C ILE A 457 -10.71 -26.80 34.56
N GLY A 458 -11.28 -28.00 34.47
CA GLY A 458 -11.21 -28.79 33.24
C GLY A 458 -11.90 -28.09 32.06
N PHE A 459 -11.31 -28.17 30.86
CA PHE A 459 -11.82 -27.53 29.64
C PHE A 459 -13.30 -27.83 29.38
N ASN A 460 -13.69 -29.11 29.43
CA ASN A 460 -15.07 -29.53 29.17
C ASN A 460 -16.04 -29.01 30.25
N THR A 461 -15.58 -28.93 31.50
CA THR A 461 -16.38 -28.39 32.61
C THR A 461 -16.64 -26.90 32.40
N LEU A 462 -15.60 -26.13 32.06
CA LEU A 462 -15.79 -24.71 31.75
C LEU A 462 -16.63 -24.50 30.49
N LYS A 463 -16.41 -25.31 29.44
CA LYS A 463 -17.21 -25.27 28.20
C LYS A 463 -18.71 -25.43 28.49
N LYS A 464 -19.07 -26.41 29.31
CA LYS A 464 -20.48 -26.65 29.71
C LYS A 464 -21.04 -25.48 30.51
N ARG A 465 -20.29 -24.97 31.50
CA ARG A 465 -20.72 -23.81 32.31
C ARG A 465 -20.92 -22.55 31.49
N MET A 466 -20.10 -22.34 30.45
CA MET A 466 -20.21 -21.20 29.56
C MET A 466 -21.24 -21.39 28.43
N TYR A 467 -21.89 -22.56 28.34
CA TYR A 467 -22.92 -22.82 27.35
C TYR A 467 -24.26 -22.34 27.89
N VAL A 468 -24.59 -21.08 27.61
CA VAL A 468 -25.86 -20.46 28.00
C VAL A 468 -26.58 -19.82 26.82
N GLU A 469 -27.90 -19.73 26.92
CA GLU A 469 -28.77 -19.10 25.94
C GLU A 469 -28.88 -17.58 26.14
N ARG A 470 -28.79 -17.09 27.38
CA ARG A 470 -28.78 -15.65 27.70
C ARG A 470 -27.35 -15.13 27.72
N LEU A 471 -27.03 -14.26 26.77
CA LEU A 471 -25.64 -13.93 26.38
C LEU A 471 -25.12 -12.62 26.98
N GLU A 472 -25.97 -11.59 27.00
CA GLU A 472 -25.54 -10.26 27.44
C GLU A 472 -25.19 -10.23 28.92
N GLY A 473 -23.99 -9.74 29.23
CA GLY A 473 -23.49 -9.62 30.60
C GLY A 473 -23.22 -10.96 31.31
N TYR A 474 -23.40 -12.10 30.63
CA TYR A 474 -23.22 -13.39 31.26
C TYR A 474 -21.76 -13.67 31.59
N SER A 475 -21.53 -14.08 32.83
CA SER A 475 -20.24 -14.51 33.32
C SER A 475 -20.39 -15.79 34.12
N VAL A 476 -19.42 -16.68 33.98
CA VAL A 476 -19.30 -17.85 34.85
C VAL A 476 -18.43 -17.49 36.04
N GLU A 477 -18.90 -17.76 37.24
CA GLU A 477 -18.10 -17.68 38.45
C GLU A 477 -17.59 -19.06 38.87
N TYR A 478 -16.30 -19.13 39.19
CA TYR A 478 -15.67 -20.36 39.67
C TYR A 478 -14.45 -20.05 40.53
N LYS A 479 -14.41 -20.57 41.76
CA LYS A 479 -13.31 -20.33 42.72
C LYS A 479 -12.95 -18.84 42.85
N GLY A 480 -13.96 -17.96 42.92
CA GLY A 480 -13.77 -16.50 43.00
C GLY A 480 -13.31 -15.83 41.70
N HIS A 481 -13.10 -16.57 40.61
CA HIS A 481 -12.82 -16.01 39.29
C HIS A 481 -14.12 -15.72 38.57
N LYS A 482 -14.21 -14.59 37.87
CA LYS A 482 -15.32 -14.26 36.98
C LYS A 482 -14.86 -14.33 35.53
N ILE A 483 -15.44 -15.23 34.73
CA ILE A 483 -15.05 -15.50 33.35
C ILE A 483 -16.14 -15.04 32.41
N LYS A 484 -15.78 -14.19 31.44
CA LYS A 484 -16.68 -13.76 30.35
C LYS A 484 -16.11 -14.16 29.00
N ARG A 485 -16.99 -14.55 28.08
CA ARG A 485 -16.65 -14.69 26.67
C ARG A 485 -17.00 -13.38 25.97
N ILE A 486 -16.02 -12.80 25.29
CA ILE A 486 -16.18 -11.51 24.62
C ILE A 486 -16.00 -11.73 23.12
N ALA A 487 -16.95 -11.21 22.33
CA ALA A 487 -16.86 -11.23 20.88
C ALA A 487 -15.67 -10.40 20.40
N VAL A 488 -15.01 -10.85 19.34
CA VAL A 488 -13.95 -10.09 18.66
C VAL A 488 -14.18 -10.07 17.16
N PHE A 489 -13.59 -9.08 16.51
CA PHE A 489 -13.79 -8.78 15.10
C PHE A 489 -15.24 -8.41 14.76
N TYR A 490 -15.87 -7.63 15.63
CA TYR A 490 -17.14 -6.95 15.36
C TYR A 490 -16.91 -5.44 15.50
N PRO A 491 -17.24 -4.64 14.47
CA PRO A 491 -17.05 -3.21 14.55
C PRO A 491 -17.90 -2.67 15.71
N LEU A 492 -17.36 -1.68 16.45
CA LEU A 492 -18.13 -0.97 17.45
C LEU A 492 -19.36 -0.37 16.75
N LYS A 493 -20.56 -0.66 17.27
CA LYS A 493 -21.77 0.00 16.79
C LYS A 493 -21.57 1.49 17.07
N SER A 494 -21.52 2.29 16.00
CA SER A 494 -21.47 3.75 16.04
C SER A 494 -22.71 4.32 16.71
#